data_AF-A0AAW4VYF4-F1
#
_entry.id   AF-A0AAW4VYF4-F1
#
_cell.length_a   1.000
_cell.length_b   1.000
_cell.length_c   1.000
_cell.angle_alpha   90.00
_cell.angle_beta   90.00
_cell.angle_gamma   90.00
#
_symmetry.space_group_name_H-M   'P 1'
#
loop_
_entity.id
_entity.type
_entity.pdbx_description
1 polymer ?
#
loop_
_entity_poly.entity_id
_entity_poly.type
_entity_poly.pdbx_seq_one_letter_code
_entity_poly.pdbx_strand_id
1 'polypeptide(L)'
;MGLKNLLRRASGLITAFALLASMMVVAGAAPDGSQTCSICGNRFAYGAYYYDGDMTYQQYYSVNDIDDLTNGGIVYFSRGSGGSLRAARYKGEYICQSCLEAKIADYKANYREGTSVDSATGAASVPVTVTREAATFSVTVPTTLPISVDADGNVTTATDAAIINSSGAPVAVTKVELASLSDWTLAAYSRDILNLPVDTKQFGLQMNIGNKTVATSNRGTSDVLSDSLNARIAKGQNCAVTYNALFPAQTAAVSDTQIANVVFTVGWA
;
A
#
# COMPACT_ATOMS: atom_id res chain seq x y z
N MET A 1 -25.71 50.65 6.24
CA MET A 1 -25.17 51.87 5.58
C MET A 1 -24.06 51.41 4.67
N GLY A 2 -24.19 51.37 3.34
CA GLY A 2 -24.49 52.47 2.42
C GLY A 2 -23.22 52.71 1.59
N LEU A 3 -23.04 51.95 0.50
CA LEU A 3 -23.14 52.42 -0.90
C LEU A 3 -22.04 53.44 -1.28
N LYS A 4 -21.15 53.10 -2.24
CA LYS A 4 -21.05 53.75 -3.57
C LYS A 4 -19.71 53.50 -4.30
N ASN A 5 -19.89 53.03 -5.54
CA ASN A 5 -19.21 53.42 -6.77
C ASN A 5 -17.77 52.95 -7.04
N LEU A 6 -17.65 52.08 -8.05
CA LEU A 6 -16.90 52.39 -9.27
C LEU A 6 -17.48 51.62 -10.46
N LEU A 7 -18.40 52.28 -11.16
CA LEU A 7 -18.76 51.96 -12.55
C LEU A 7 -17.73 52.64 -13.46
N ARG A 8 -17.07 51.88 -14.33
CA ARG A 8 -16.57 52.43 -15.59
C ARG A 8 -16.92 51.49 -16.76
N ARG A 9 -17.87 52.00 -17.53
CA ARG A 9 -18.35 51.64 -18.87
C ARG A 9 -17.33 50.90 -19.75
N ALA A 10 -17.79 49.82 -20.37
CA ALA A 10 -17.64 49.64 -21.81
C ALA A 10 -18.92 48.99 -22.35
N SER A 11 -19.65 49.80 -23.10
CA SER A 11 -20.86 49.54 -23.85
C SER A 11 -20.61 48.64 -25.04
N GLY A 12 -21.54 47.73 -25.36
CA GLY A 12 -21.51 46.99 -26.62
C GLY A 12 -22.60 45.93 -26.76
N LEU A 13 -23.69 46.31 -27.42
CA LEU A 13 -24.65 45.48 -28.15
C LEU A 13 -25.75 44.74 -27.36
N ILE A 14 -26.95 45.29 -27.50
CA ILE A 14 -28.25 44.64 -27.24
C ILE A 14 -28.48 43.63 -28.38
N THR A 15 -28.73 42.36 -28.03
CA THR A 15 -29.46 41.45 -28.89
C THR A 15 -30.44 40.68 -28.02
N ALA A 16 -31.68 41.14 -28.00
CA ALA A 16 -32.79 40.39 -27.47
C ALA A 16 -33.02 39.17 -28.37
N PHE A 17 -32.82 37.97 -27.84
CA PHE A 17 -33.45 36.78 -28.39
C PHE A 17 -34.27 36.11 -27.29
N ALA A 18 -35.52 35.89 -27.67
CA ALA A 18 -36.64 35.54 -26.84
C ALA A 18 -36.41 34.31 -25.95
N LEU A 19 -37.03 34.39 -24.77
CA LEU A 19 -37.53 33.25 -24.01
C LEU A 19 -38.25 32.27 -24.95
N LEU A 20 -37.57 31.17 -25.27
CA LEU A 20 -38.20 29.90 -25.55
C LEU A 20 -37.49 28.89 -24.64
N ALA A 21 -37.97 28.83 -23.40
CA ALA A 21 -37.88 27.60 -22.64
C ALA A 21 -38.60 26.55 -23.47
N SER A 22 -37.84 25.83 -24.30
CA SER A 22 -38.29 24.62 -24.95
C SER A 22 -38.57 23.62 -23.84
N MET A 23 -39.78 23.70 -23.26
CA MET A 23 -40.47 22.54 -22.73
C MET A 23 -40.66 21.61 -23.92
N MET A 24 -39.62 20.83 -24.23
CA MET A 24 -39.83 19.53 -24.83
C MET A 24 -40.60 18.73 -23.79
N VAL A 25 -41.92 18.81 -23.89
CA VAL A 25 -42.76 17.72 -23.42
C VAL A 25 -42.34 16.55 -24.30
N VAL A 26 -41.36 15.77 -23.84
CA VAL A 26 -41.22 14.41 -24.33
C VAL A 26 -42.59 13.81 -24.07
N ALA A 27 -43.32 13.52 -25.14
CA ALA A 27 -44.52 12.72 -25.08
C ALA A 27 -44.11 11.39 -24.47
N GLY A 28 -44.14 11.31 -23.14
CA GLY A 28 -43.84 10.09 -22.43
C GLY A 28 -44.97 9.15 -22.78
N ALA A 29 -44.66 8.07 -23.48
CA ALA A 29 -45.57 6.94 -23.61
C ALA A 29 -46.17 6.66 -22.22
N ALA A 30 -47.49 6.71 -22.11
CA ALA A 30 -48.15 6.33 -20.87
C ALA A 30 -47.90 4.83 -20.67
N PRO A 31 -47.72 4.35 -19.43
CA PRO A 31 -47.67 2.92 -19.19
C PRO A 31 -48.98 2.27 -19.60
N ASP A 32 -48.91 1.07 -20.19
CA ASP A 32 -50.08 0.33 -20.66
C ASP A 32 -50.92 -0.20 -19.48
N GLY A 33 -50.30 -0.36 -18.32
CA GLY A 33 -50.99 -0.72 -17.09
C GLY A 33 -50.10 -0.72 -15.86
N SER A 34 -50.64 -1.22 -14.75
CA SER A 34 -49.88 -1.46 -13.53
C SER A 34 -50.21 -2.81 -12.91
N GLN A 35 -49.20 -3.47 -12.35
CA GLN A 35 -49.29 -4.74 -11.64
C GLN A 35 -48.82 -4.56 -10.19
N THR A 36 -49.29 -5.43 -9.30
CA THR A 36 -48.81 -5.47 -7.91
C THR A 36 -47.65 -6.44 -7.82
N CYS A 37 -46.53 -6.03 -7.22
CA CYS A 37 -45.40 -6.92 -6.98
C CYS A 37 -45.72 -7.94 -5.89
N SER A 38 -45.53 -9.23 -6.17
CA SER A 38 -45.76 -10.31 -5.21
C SER A 38 -44.78 -10.35 -4.03
N ILE A 39 -43.61 -9.71 -4.13
CA ILE A 39 -42.59 -9.67 -3.07
C ILE A 39 -42.81 -8.48 -2.13
N CYS A 40 -42.91 -7.26 -2.66
CA CYS A 40 -42.98 -6.04 -1.84
C CYS A 40 -44.38 -5.41 -1.74
N GLY A 41 -45.38 -5.92 -2.47
CA GLY A 41 -46.74 -5.38 -2.48
C GLY A 41 -46.89 -4.03 -3.21
N ASN A 42 -45.80 -3.41 -3.66
CA ASN A 42 -45.84 -2.14 -4.38
C ASN A 42 -46.38 -2.33 -5.80
N ARG A 43 -47.11 -1.33 -6.30
CA ARG A 43 -47.55 -1.29 -7.69
C ARG A 43 -46.41 -0.82 -8.58
N PHE A 44 -46.21 -1.49 -9.72
CA PHE A 44 -45.26 -1.07 -10.75
C PHE A 44 -45.95 -0.98 -12.11
N ALA A 45 -45.48 -0.04 -12.92
CA ALA A 45 -45.98 0.18 -14.27
C ALA A 45 -45.33 -0.80 -15.26
N TYR A 46 -46.09 -1.24 -16.26
CA TYR A 46 -45.60 -2.14 -17.31
C TYR A 46 -46.00 -1.67 -18.70
N GLY A 47 -45.25 -2.13 -19.71
CA GLY A 47 -45.63 -2.07 -21.12
C GLY A 47 -46.16 -3.43 -21.59
N ALA A 48 -47.26 -3.42 -22.35
CA ALA A 48 -47.93 -4.59 -22.91
C ALA A 48 -47.38 -5.02 -24.28
N TYR A 49 -46.58 -4.16 -24.91
CA TYR A 49 -46.03 -4.41 -26.24
C TYR A 49 -44.63 -5.03 -26.17
N TYR A 50 -44.49 -6.18 -26.82
CA TYR A 50 -43.21 -6.79 -27.15
C TYR A 50 -42.60 -5.98 -28.30
N TYR A 51 -41.42 -5.40 -28.10
CA TYR A 51 -40.66 -4.86 -29.21
C TYR A 51 -39.66 -5.93 -29.67
N ASP A 52 -39.36 -5.98 -30.97
CA ASP A 52 -38.22 -6.76 -31.47
C ASP A 52 -36.95 -6.25 -30.78
N GLY A 53 -36.42 -7.04 -29.82
CA GLY A 53 -35.26 -6.66 -29.00
C GLY A 53 -35.43 -6.77 -27.48
N ASP A 54 -36.54 -7.31 -26.97
CA ASP A 54 -36.71 -7.53 -25.53
C ASP A 54 -35.66 -8.51 -24.95
N MET A 55 -35.12 -8.18 -23.77
CA MET A 55 -34.15 -9.02 -23.07
C MET A 55 -34.80 -9.77 -21.91
N THR A 56 -34.44 -11.04 -21.76
CA THR A 56 -34.71 -11.81 -20.54
C THR A 56 -33.85 -11.31 -19.38
N TYR A 57 -34.23 -11.62 -18.12
CA TYR A 57 -33.40 -11.26 -16.98
C TYR A 57 -32.01 -11.92 -17.04
N GLN A 58 -31.92 -13.14 -17.57
CA GLN A 58 -30.67 -13.85 -17.77
C GLN A 58 -29.72 -13.06 -18.67
N GLN A 59 -30.24 -12.58 -19.81
CA GLN A 59 -29.48 -11.76 -20.75
C GLN A 59 -29.11 -10.39 -20.15
N TYR A 60 -30.07 -9.72 -19.53
CA TYR A 60 -29.88 -8.36 -19.00
C TYR A 60 -28.87 -8.31 -17.85
N TYR A 61 -28.91 -9.28 -16.95
CA TYR A 61 -28.06 -9.31 -15.75
C TYR A 61 -26.89 -10.28 -15.83
N SER A 62 -26.76 -11.02 -16.95
CA SER A 62 -25.74 -12.04 -17.18
C SER A 62 -25.72 -13.08 -16.06
N VAL A 63 -26.87 -13.73 -15.82
CA VAL A 63 -27.05 -14.80 -14.84
C VAL A 63 -27.66 -16.03 -15.50
N ASN A 64 -27.41 -17.21 -14.94
CA ASN A 64 -28.12 -18.44 -15.32
C ASN A 64 -29.56 -18.43 -14.77
N ASP A 65 -30.30 -19.50 -15.05
CA ASP A 65 -31.64 -19.71 -14.49
C ASP A 65 -31.59 -19.71 -12.96
N ILE A 66 -32.45 -18.90 -12.36
CA ILE A 66 -32.61 -18.77 -10.91
C ILE A 66 -33.89 -19.53 -10.53
N ASP A 67 -33.79 -20.40 -9.52
CA ASP A 67 -34.94 -21.16 -9.01
C ASP A 67 -36.13 -20.25 -8.67
N ASP A 68 -37.33 -20.72 -9.01
CA ASP A 68 -38.60 -20.01 -8.88
C ASP A 68 -38.70 -18.69 -9.66
N LEU A 69 -37.73 -18.32 -10.50
CA LEU A 69 -37.72 -17.06 -11.25
C LEU A 69 -37.79 -17.29 -12.77
N THR A 70 -38.86 -16.78 -13.39
CA THR A 70 -39.14 -16.96 -14.82
C THR A 70 -39.39 -15.63 -15.52
N ASN A 71 -39.22 -15.59 -16.85
CA ASN A 71 -39.56 -14.41 -17.64
C ASN A 71 -41.08 -14.38 -17.90
N GLY A 72 -41.71 -13.25 -17.62
CA GLY A 72 -43.12 -13.01 -17.87
C GLY A 72 -43.41 -12.50 -19.29
N GLY A 73 -44.70 -12.29 -19.56
CA GLY A 73 -45.23 -11.84 -20.86
C GLY A 73 -45.54 -10.34 -20.93
N ILE A 74 -44.93 -9.54 -20.07
CA ILE A 74 -44.99 -8.07 -20.11
C ILE A 74 -43.56 -7.54 -19.93
N VAL A 75 -43.33 -6.26 -20.19
CA VAL A 75 -42.02 -5.61 -19.97
C VAL A 75 -42.09 -4.57 -18.87
N TYR A 76 -40.98 -4.38 -18.13
CA TYR A 76 -40.87 -3.26 -17.21
C TYR A 76 -40.90 -1.94 -17.98
N PHE A 77 -41.64 -0.97 -17.47
CA PHE A 77 -41.75 0.33 -18.09
C PHE A 77 -40.42 1.10 -17.95
N SER A 78 -39.69 1.25 -19.06
CA SER A 78 -38.41 1.99 -19.15
C SER A 78 -38.55 3.21 -20.07
N ARG A 79 -37.87 4.32 -19.71
CA ARG A 79 -37.83 5.58 -20.50
C ARG A 79 -36.52 5.74 -21.30
N GLY A 80 -35.73 4.67 -21.47
CA GLY A 80 -34.38 4.71 -22.05
C GLY A 80 -34.19 3.84 -23.31
N SER A 81 -33.19 4.19 -24.12
CA SER A 81 -32.86 3.59 -25.42
C SER A 81 -32.11 2.24 -25.37
N GLY A 82 -32.36 1.42 -24.34
CA GLY A 82 -31.57 0.22 -24.03
C GLY A 82 -32.24 -1.14 -24.26
N GLY A 83 -33.38 -1.18 -24.96
CA GLY A 83 -34.21 -2.39 -25.08
C GLY A 83 -35.08 -2.63 -23.83
N SER A 84 -36.19 -3.36 -23.99
CA SER A 84 -37.15 -3.57 -22.89
C SER A 84 -36.81 -4.84 -22.11
N LEU A 85 -36.66 -4.72 -20.78
CA LEU A 85 -36.48 -5.88 -19.90
C LEU A 85 -37.82 -6.56 -19.64
N ARG A 86 -37.91 -7.87 -19.92
CA ARG A 86 -39.09 -8.67 -19.58
C ARG A 86 -39.31 -8.67 -18.07
N ALA A 87 -40.56 -8.45 -17.66
CA ALA A 87 -40.92 -8.49 -16.26
C ALA A 87 -40.77 -9.92 -15.73
N ALA A 88 -40.08 -10.08 -14.61
CA ALA A 88 -39.90 -11.39 -14.02
C ALA A 88 -41.15 -11.84 -13.24
N ARG A 89 -41.32 -13.15 -13.15
CA ARG A 89 -42.31 -13.81 -12.30
C ARG A 89 -41.58 -14.66 -11.27
N TYR A 90 -41.85 -14.41 -9.99
CA TYR A 90 -41.37 -15.22 -8.87
C TYR A 90 -42.50 -16.13 -8.38
N LYS A 91 -42.28 -17.45 -8.37
CA LYS A 91 -43.30 -18.47 -8.06
C LYS A 91 -44.58 -18.31 -8.89
N GLY A 92 -44.42 -17.92 -10.15
CA GLY A 92 -45.53 -17.70 -11.10
C GLY A 92 -46.16 -16.31 -11.08
N GLU A 93 -45.83 -15.46 -10.09
CA GLU A 93 -46.44 -14.13 -9.90
C GLU A 93 -45.50 -12.99 -10.25
N TYR A 94 -46.03 -11.90 -10.82
CA TYR A 94 -45.21 -10.76 -11.27
C TYR A 94 -44.52 -10.01 -10.12
N ILE A 95 -43.25 -9.67 -10.33
CA ILE A 95 -42.46 -8.86 -9.40
C ILE A 95 -42.02 -7.55 -10.04
N CYS A 96 -41.82 -6.50 -9.25
CA CYS A 96 -41.25 -5.25 -9.75
C CYS A 96 -39.74 -5.41 -10.01
N GLN A 97 -39.18 -4.50 -10.81
CA GLN A 97 -37.77 -4.54 -11.20
C GLN A 97 -36.82 -4.49 -9.99
N SER A 98 -37.11 -3.68 -8.97
CA SER A 98 -36.27 -3.61 -7.77
C SER A 98 -36.24 -4.92 -6.97
N CYS A 99 -37.34 -5.67 -6.94
CA CYS A 99 -37.38 -7.00 -6.32
C CYS A 99 -36.65 -8.05 -7.17
N LEU A 100 -36.72 -7.93 -8.50
CA LEU A 100 -35.90 -8.76 -9.40
C LEU A 100 -34.41 -8.50 -9.16
N GLU A 101 -33.99 -7.24 -9.12
CA GLU A 101 -32.60 -6.84 -8.85
C GLU A 101 -32.13 -7.37 -7.49
N ALA A 102 -32.96 -7.29 -6.45
CA ALA A 102 -32.67 -7.86 -5.14
C ALA A 102 -32.47 -9.39 -5.19
N LYS A 103 -33.31 -10.12 -5.93
CA LYS A 103 -33.17 -11.57 -6.13
C LYS A 103 -31.91 -11.93 -6.91
N ILE A 104 -31.54 -11.13 -7.91
CA ILE A 104 -30.31 -11.32 -8.69
C ILE A 104 -29.08 -11.03 -7.84
N ALA A 105 -29.12 -10.01 -6.99
CA ALA A 105 -28.05 -9.74 -6.04
C ALA A 105 -27.86 -10.88 -5.04
N ASP A 106 -28.96 -11.41 -4.48
CA ASP A 106 -28.94 -12.57 -3.59
C ASP A 106 -28.42 -13.83 -4.30
N TYR A 107 -28.86 -14.08 -5.53
CA TYR A 107 -28.34 -15.16 -6.36
C TYR A 107 -26.83 -15.00 -6.57
N LYS A 108 -26.34 -13.84 -7.02
CA LYS A 108 -24.91 -13.59 -7.26
C LYS A 108 -24.07 -13.69 -5.97
N ALA A 109 -24.61 -13.29 -4.82
CA ALA A 109 -23.93 -13.38 -3.53
C ALA A 109 -23.81 -14.83 -3.03
N ASN A 110 -24.76 -15.70 -3.40
CA ASN A 110 -24.81 -17.10 -2.98
C ASN A 110 -24.40 -18.08 -4.09
N TYR A 111 -24.17 -17.61 -5.31
CA TYR A 111 -23.77 -18.43 -6.44
C TYR A 111 -22.35 -18.95 -6.22
N ARG A 112 -22.26 -20.21 -5.79
CA ARG A 112 -21.03 -20.98 -5.80
C ARG A 112 -21.06 -21.83 -7.07
N GLU A 113 -20.21 -21.53 -8.05
CA GLU A 113 -20.02 -22.46 -9.17
C GLU A 113 -19.56 -23.81 -8.62
N GLY A 114 -20.43 -24.81 -8.64
CA GLY A 114 -20.04 -26.17 -8.31
C GLY A 114 -19.12 -26.70 -9.40
N THR A 115 -17.94 -27.20 -9.04
CA THR A 115 -17.10 -27.95 -9.97
C THR A 115 -17.72 -29.33 -10.19
N SER A 116 -17.98 -29.71 -11.43
CA SER A 116 -18.45 -31.06 -11.75
C SER A 116 -17.35 -32.09 -11.52
N VAL A 117 -17.76 -33.27 -11.05
CA VAL A 117 -16.87 -34.43 -10.89
C VAL A 117 -16.77 -35.16 -12.23
N ASP A 118 -15.55 -35.48 -12.66
CA ASP A 118 -15.31 -36.29 -13.84
C ASP A 118 -15.93 -37.68 -13.65
N SER A 119 -16.82 -38.06 -14.55
CA SER A 119 -17.62 -39.28 -14.42
C SER A 119 -16.86 -40.56 -14.75
N ALA A 120 -15.71 -40.48 -15.42
CA ALA A 120 -14.86 -41.62 -15.74
C ALA A 120 -13.87 -41.95 -14.61
N THR A 121 -13.44 -40.93 -13.87
CA THR A 121 -12.38 -41.03 -12.85
C THR A 121 -12.87 -40.77 -11.42
N GLY A 122 -14.04 -40.16 -11.25
CA GLY A 122 -14.59 -39.78 -9.95
C GLY A 122 -13.90 -38.59 -9.29
N ALA A 123 -13.08 -37.84 -10.02
CA ALA A 123 -12.26 -36.75 -9.48
C ALA A 123 -12.77 -35.35 -9.89
N ALA A 124 -12.56 -34.35 -9.04
CA ALA A 124 -12.74 -32.93 -9.36
C ALA A 124 -11.52 -32.14 -8.84
N SER A 125 -11.10 -31.13 -9.60
CA SER A 125 -10.00 -30.23 -9.21
C SER A 125 -10.56 -28.85 -8.91
N VAL A 126 -10.39 -28.40 -7.66
CA VAL A 126 -10.86 -27.10 -7.19
C VAL A 126 -9.64 -26.21 -6.95
N PRO A 127 -9.52 -25.06 -7.63
CA PRO A 127 -8.38 -24.16 -7.44
C PRO A 127 -8.43 -23.53 -6.04
N VAL A 128 -7.27 -23.47 -5.37
CA VAL A 128 -7.09 -22.72 -4.12
C VAL A 128 -6.50 -21.36 -4.45
N THR A 129 -7.26 -20.29 -4.18
CA THR A 129 -6.81 -18.91 -4.38
C THR A 129 -6.34 -18.30 -3.07
N VAL A 130 -5.18 -17.63 -3.07
CA VAL A 130 -4.58 -16.98 -1.89
C VAL A 130 -4.32 -15.50 -2.18
N THR A 131 -4.62 -14.64 -1.21
CA THR A 131 -4.25 -13.22 -1.21
C THR A 131 -3.43 -12.92 0.06
N ARG A 132 -2.30 -12.23 -0.09
CA ARG A 132 -1.41 -11.84 1.00
C ARG A 132 -0.80 -10.46 0.74
N GLU A 133 -0.83 -9.60 1.75
CA GLU A 133 -0.17 -8.28 1.73
C GLU A 133 1.36 -8.39 1.81
N ALA A 134 2.05 -7.38 1.27
CA ALA A 134 3.50 -7.28 1.34
C ALA A 134 3.99 -7.07 2.80
N ALA A 135 5.15 -7.64 3.13
CA ALA A 135 5.78 -7.39 4.43
C ALA A 135 6.38 -5.98 4.47
N THR A 136 6.19 -5.25 5.57
CA THR A 136 6.80 -3.94 5.79
C THR A 136 8.29 -4.07 6.12
N PHE A 137 9.14 -3.25 5.52
CA PHE A 137 10.57 -3.15 5.88
C PHE A 137 10.79 -1.88 6.71
N SER A 138 11.23 -2.04 7.96
CA SER A 138 11.46 -0.93 8.89
C SER A 138 12.58 -1.30 9.87
N VAL A 139 13.70 -0.61 9.77
CA VAL A 139 14.88 -0.81 10.61
C VAL A 139 15.40 0.53 11.11
N THR A 140 15.74 0.60 12.39
CA THR A 140 16.36 1.78 13.00
C THR A 140 17.81 1.45 13.36
N VAL A 141 18.74 2.35 13.00
CA VAL A 141 20.17 2.24 13.32
C VAL A 141 20.59 3.33 14.32
N PRO A 142 21.71 3.17 15.05
CA PRO A 142 22.23 4.21 15.93
C PRO A 142 22.49 5.52 15.18
N THR A 143 22.11 6.66 15.77
CA THR A 143 22.33 7.98 15.17
C THR A 143 23.77 8.46 15.36
N THR A 144 24.37 8.17 16.52
CA THR A 144 25.74 8.52 16.86
C THR A 144 26.42 7.36 17.58
N LEU A 145 27.75 7.30 17.50
CA LEU A 145 28.59 6.36 18.23
C LEU A 145 29.65 7.16 19.00
N PRO A 146 29.29 7.79 20.12
CA PRO A 146 30.20 8.64 20.87
C PRO A 146 31.36 7.84 21.46
N ILE A 147 32.55 8.41 21.41
CA ILE A 147 33.78 7.85 21.97
C ILE A 147 34.46 8.95 22.79
N SER A 148 34.84 8.62 24.01
CA SER A 148 35.64 9.49 24.87
C SER A 148 36.93 8.78 25.22
N VAL A 149 38.04 9.52 25.22
CA VAL A 149 39.36 9.00 25.59
C VAL A 149 39.92 9.89 26.68
N ASP A 150 40.34 9.29 27.80
CA ASP A 150 40.96 10.05 28.88
C ASP A 150 42.47 10.30 28.64
N ALA A 151 43.10 11.05 29.54
CA ALA A 151 44.52 11.41 29.43
C ALA A 151 45.47 10.19 29.49
N ASP A 152 45.00 9.08 30.08
CA ASP A 152 45.74 7.81 30.17
C ASP A 152 45.49 6.90 28.95
N GLY A 153 44.61 7.31 28.02
CA GLY A 153 44.25 6.57 26.82
C GLY A 153 43.14 5.54 27.02
N ASN A 154 42.42 5.55 28.15
CA ASN A 154 41.27 4.68 28.35
C ASN A 154 40.09 5.17 27.52
N VAL A 155 39.46 4.22 26.82
CA VAL A 155 38.36 4.51 25.90
C VAL A 155 37.03 4.16 26.55
N THR A 156 36.11 5.11 26.55
CA THR A 156 34.72 4.95 26.99
C THR A 156 33.78 5.14 25.80
N THR A 157 32.80 4.24 25.67
CA THR A 157 31.81 4.24 24.59
C THR A 157 30.40 4.13 25.15
N ALA A 158 29.39 4.52 24.35
CA ALA A 158 28.00 4.30 24.72
C ALA A 158 27.66 2.80 24.77
N THR A 159 26.73 2.42 25.65
CA THR A 159 26.33 1.03 25.89
C THR A 159 24.95 0.68 25.33
N ASP A 160 24.21 1.67 24.85
CA ASP A 160 22.82 1.56 24.39
C ASP A 160 22.67 1.58 22.86
N ALA A 161 23.77 1.67 22.11
CA ALA A 161 23.75 1.58 20.66
C ALA A 161 23.22 0.21 20.19
N ALA A 162 22.15 0.24 19.40
CA ALA A 162 21.52 -0.96 18.87
C ALA A 162 20.86 -0.71 17.51
N ILE A 163 20.77 -1.78 16.70
CA ILE A 163 19.95 -1.82 15.48
C ILE A 163 18.63 -2.52 15.82
N ILE A 164 17.51 -1.88 15.52
CA ILE A 164 16.16 -2.36 15.90
C ILE A 164 15.40 -2.80 14.65
N ASN A 165 14.92 -4.04 14.63
CA ASN A 165 14.10 -4.56 13.53
C ASN A 165 12.60 -4.45 13.86
N SER A 166 11.95 -3.45 13.26
CA SER A 166 10.50 -3.24 13.31
C SER A 166 9.78 -3.76 12.04
N SER A 167 10.48 -4.54 11.20
CA SER A 167 9.95 -5.09 9.95
C SER A 167 8.95 -6.23 10.19
N GLY A 168 8.18 -6.55 9.14
CA GLY A 168 7.25 -7.69 9.13
C GLY A 168 7.93 -9.07 9.13
N ALA A 169 9.24 -9.14 8.90
CA ALA A 169 10.05 -10.36 8.80
C ALA A 169 11.50 -10.14 9.34
N PRO A 170 12.30 -11.20 9.52
CA PRO A 170 13.71 -11.08 9.91
C PRO A 170 14.55 -10.29 8.89
N VAL A 171 15.54 -9.56 9.40
CA VAL A 171 16.49 -8.77 8.59
C VAL A 171 17.93 -9.14 8.97
N ALA A 172 18.89 -8.74 8.15
CA ALA A 172 20.31 -8.93 8.44
C ALA A 172 21.12 -7.69 8.05
N VAL A 173 22.08 -7.32 8.90
CA VAL A 173 23.14 -6.40 8.48
C VAL A 173 24.09 -7.17 7.56
N THR A 174 24.15 -6.75 6.29
CA THR A 174 24.93 -7.43 5.25
C THR A 174 26.29 -6.79 5.05
N LYS A 175 26.37 -5.46 5.15
CA LYS A 175 27.59 -4.69 4.90
C LYS A 175 27.77 -3.59 5.95
N VAL A 176 29.02 -3.34 6.32
CA VAL A 176 29.43 -2.23 7.19
C VAL A 176 30.60 -1.51 6.55
N GLU A 177 30.42 -0.21 6.35
CA GLU A 177 31.46 0.66 5.77
C GLU A 177 31.78 1.79 6.74
N LEU A 178 33.01 2.27 6.66
CA LEU A 178 33.49 3.38 7.45
C LEU A 178 34.17 4.39 6.53
N ALA A 179 33.86 5.67 6.69
CA ALA A 179 34.55 6.76 6.02
C ALA A 179 35.04 7.76 7.08
N SER A 180 36.31 8.14 7.04
CA SER A 180 36.82 9.20 7.91
C SER A 180 36.32 10.57 7.46
N LEU A 181 36.32 11.52 8.38
CA LEU A 181 35.90 12.89 8.18
C LEU A 181 36.99 13.85 8.63
N SER A 182 36.83 15.11 8.24
CA SER A 182 37.76 16.19 8.60
C SER A 182 39.18 15.84 8.18
N ASP A 183 40.18 16.04 9.05
CA ASP A 183 41.57 15.70 8.81
C ASP A 183 42.01 14.40 9.50
N TRP A 184 41.04 13.54 9.83
CA TRP A 184 41.30 12.20 10.38
C TRP A 184 41.39 11.15 9.28
N THR A 185 42.24 10.16 9.52
CA THR A 185 42.40 8.99 8.64
C THR A 185 42.24 7.69 9.42
N LEU A 186 41.85 6.65 8.72
CA LEU A 186 41.72 5.30 9.26
C LEU A 186 43.10 4.67 9.41
N ALA A 187 43.22 3.79 10.41
CA ALA A 187 44.29 2.83 10.54
C ALA A 187 43.73 1.48 10.95
N ALA A 188 44.51 0.42 10.75
CA ALA A 188 44.15 -0.91 11.25
C ALA A 188 43.91 -0.86 12.77
N TYR A 189 42.89 -1.58 13.25
CA TYR A 189 42.65 -1.74 14.68
C TYR A 189 43.72 -2.66 15.29
N SER A 190 44.90 -2.09 15.56
CA SER A 190 46.07 -2.73 16.13
C SER A 190 46.69 -1.83 17.21
N ARG A 191 47.38 -2.43 18.18
CA ARG A 191 48.15 -1.69 19.20
C ARG A 191 49.25 -0.82 18.61
N ASP A 192 49.68 -1.08 17.37
CA ASP A 192 50.70 -0.27 16.67
C ASP A 192 50.30 1.20 16.55
N ILE A 193 49.00 1.50 16.48
CA ILE A 193 48.50 2.87 16.40
C ILE A 193 48.85 3.69 17.65
N LEU A 194 48.97 3.03 18.81
CA LEU A 194 49.32 3.69 20.07
C LEU A 194 50.79 4.17 20.09
N ASN A 195 51.62 3.63 19.19
CA ASN A 195 53.03 3.99 19.04
C ASN A 195 53.28 5.02 17.93
N LEU A 196 52.22 5.52 17.27
CA LEU A 196 52.36 6.60 16.31
C LEU A 196 52.79 7.90 17.02
N PRO A 197 53.44 8.84 16.30
CA PRO A 197 53.78 10.15 16.87
C PRO A 197 52.58 10.81 17.53
N VAL A 198 52.83 11.49 18.67
CA VAL A 198 51.80 12.27 19.36
C VAL A 198 51.17 13.27 18.38
N ASP A 199 49.86 13.48 18.51
CA ASP A 199 49.03 14.32 17.64
C ASP A 199 48.79 13.78 16.22
N THR A 200 49.18 12.53 15.94
CA THR A 200 48.79 11.88 14.68
C THR A 200 47.27 11.72 14.62
N LYS A 201 46.64 12.26 13.58
CA LYS A 201 45.18 12.16 13.33
C LYS A 201 44.81 10.86 12.62
N GLN A 202 45.08 9.75 13.29
CA GLN A 202 44.68 8.41 12.86
C GLN A 202 43.86 7.73 13.96
N PHE A 203 42.91 6.89 13.58
CA PHE A 203 42.20 6.04 14.53
C PHE A 203 41.91 4.66 13.92
N GLY A 204 41.88 3.65 14.78
CA GLY A 204 41.35 2.33 14.44
C GLY A 204 40.01 2.14 15.13
N LEU A 205 39.05 1.49 14.48
CA LEU A 205 37.73 1.19 15.04
C LEU A 205 37.45 -0.31 14.98
N GLN A 206 36.95 -0.86 16.07
CA GLN A 206 36.36 -2.19 16.13
C GLN A 206 34.90 -2.08 16.58
N MET A 207 34.04 -2.91 16.00
CA MET A 207 32.63 -2.99 16.31
C MET A 207 32.19 -4.44 16.40
N ASN A 208 31.33 -4.74 17.36
CA ASN A 208 30.55 -5.97 17.39
C ASN A 208 29.08 -5.64 17.11
N ILE A 209 28.52 -6.29 16.09
CA ILE A 209 27.10 -6.25 15.75
C ILE A 209 26.53 -7.61 16.12
N GLY A 210 25.89 -7.70 17.30
CA GLY A 210 25.53 -8.98 17.90
C GLY A 210 26.77 -9.83 18.16
N ASN A 211 26.85 -11.00 17.54
CA ASN A 211 27.99 -11.92 17.67
C ASN A 211 29.05 -11.77 16.55
N LYS A 212 28.95 -10.72 15.72
CA LYS A 212 29.84 -10.49 14.59
C LYS A 212 30.78 -9.34 14.87
N THR A 213 32.09 -9.59 14.82
CA THR A 213 33.12 -8.55 14.97
C THR A 213 33.62 -8.07 13.62
N VAL A 214 33.70 -6.76 13.45
CA VAL A 214 34.31 -6.08 12.30
C VAL A 214 35.29 -5.03 12.81
N ALA A 215 36.37 -4.79 12.09
CA ALA A 215 37.36 -3.81 12.49
C ALA A 215 38.04 -3.19 11.27
N THR A 216 38.57 -1.98 11.44
CA THR A 216 39.39 -1.36 10.42
C THR A 216 40.63 -2.20 10.17
N SER A 217 40.91 -2.45 8.90
CA SER A 217 42.01 -3.31 8.44
C SER A 217 43.05 -2.55 7.63
N ASN A 218 42.67 -1.40 7.07
CA ASN A 218 43.52 -0.60 6.18
C ASN A 218 43.73 0.82 6.70
N ARG A 219 44.77 1.48 6.17
CA ARG A 219 44.95 2.94 6.29
C ARG A 219 44.27 3.65 5.13
N GLY A 220 43.76 4.86 5.37
CA GLY A 220 43.19 5.69 4.31
C GLY A 220 42.02 6.53 4.79
N THR A 221 41.10 6.86 3.89
CA THR A 221 39.91 7.66 4.19
C THR A 221 38.62 6.84 4.22
N SER A 222 38.66 5.58 3.81
CA SER A 222 37.53 4.66 3.88
C SER A 222 37.97 3.21 4.05
N ASP A 223 37.08 2.38 4.62
CA ASP A 223 37.28 0.94 4.74
C ASP A 223 35.91 0.21 4.68
N VAL A 224 35.90 -0.97 4.05
CA VAL A 224 34.76 -1.88 4.07
C VAL A 224 35.03 -2.91 5.15
N LEU A 225 34.48 -2.69 6.34
CA LEU A 225 34.76 -3.54 7.50
C LEU A 225 34.19 -4.96 7.31
N SER A 226 33.11 -5.08 6.54
CA SER A 226 32.60 -6.35 6.03
C SER A 226 31.63 -6.12 4.87
N ASP A 227 31.68 -6.98 3.86
CA ASP A 227 30.76 -7.00 2.71
C ASP A 227 29.80 -8.21 2.72
N SER A 228 29.88 -9.05 3.77
CA SER A 228 29.07 -10.27 3.90
C SER A 228 28.86 -10.69 5.37
N LEU A 229 28.60 -9.72 6.24
CA LEU A 229 28.57 -9.90 7.69
C LEU A 229 27.51 -10.91 8.17
N ASN A 230 26.32 -10.80 7.57
CA ASN A 230 25.12 -11.59 7.87
C ASN A 230 24.78 -11.61 9.38
N ALA A 231 24.73 -10.43 10.02
CA ALA A 231 24.26 -10.31 11.40
C ALA A 231 22.73 -10.27 11.42
N ARG A 232 22.10 -11.43 11.63
CA ARG A 232 20.64 -11.60 11.60
C ARG A 232 19.97 -11.01 12.85
N ILE A 233 18.83 -10.35 12.61
CA ILE A 233 17.98 -9.73 13.62
C ILE A 233 16.55 -10.25 13.40
N ALA A 234 16.04 -11.02 14.35
CA ALA A 234 14.68 -11.56 14.27
C ALA A 234 13.63 -10.44 14.26
N LYS A 235 12.41 -10.76 13.79
CA LYS A 235 11.28 -9.82 13.77
C LYS A 235 11.02 -9.26 15.16
N GLY A 236 10.94 -7.94 15.30
CA GLY A 236 10.64 -7.27 16.56
C GLY A 236 11.75 -7.38 17.61
N GLN A 237 12.97 -7.72 17.20
CA GLN A 237 14.14 -7.80 18.08
C GLN A 237 15.16 -6.70 17.76
N ASN A 238 16.08 -6.48 18.69
CA ASN A 238 17.22 -5.60 18.51
C ASN A 238 18.53 -6.38 18.46
N CYS A 239 19.56 -5.74 17.92
CA CYS A 239 20.92 -6.24 17.85
C CYS A 239 21.85 -5.20 18.45
N ALA A 240 22.49 -5.53 19.56
CA ALA A 240 23.42 -4.63 20.23
C ALA A 240 24.62 -4.33 19.33
N VAL A 241 25.03 -3.06 19.33
CA VAL A 241 26.21 -2.56 18.62
C VAL A 241 27.18 -2.03 19.66
N THR A 242 28.16 -2.86 20.03
CA THR A 242 29.27 -2.41 20.90
C THR A 242 30.46 -2.03 20.04
N TYR A 243 31.26 -1.07 20.47
CA TYR A 243 32.39 -0.61 19.68
C TYR A 243 33.51 -0.14 20.59
N ASN A 244 34.71 -0.07 20.03
CA ASN A 244 35.88 0.47 20.69
C ASN A 244 36.80 1.08 19.62
N ALA A 245 37.61 2.04 20.01
CA ALA A 245 38.58 2.66 19.13
C ALA A 245 39.96 2.71 19.77
N LEU A 246 40.96 2.95 18.94
CA LEU A 246 42.33 3.19 19.37
C LEU A 246 42.81 4.49 18.73
N PHE A 247 43.55 5.28 19.50
CA PHE A 247 44.05 6.59 19.10
C PHE A 247 45.52 6.74 19.52
N PRO A 248 46.35 7.40 18.70
CA PRO A 248 47.62 7.96 19.17
C PRO A 248 47.37 8.99 20.26
N ALA A 249 48.31 9.14 21.19
CA ALA A 249 48.26 10.18 22.21
C ALA A 249 48.08 11.57 21.57
N GLN A 250 47.30 12.44 22.22
CA GLN A 250 47.07 13.83 21.79
C GLN A 250 47.57 14.78 22.89
N THR A 251 48.22 15.88 22.52
CA THR A 251 48.65 16.93 23.45
C THR A 251 47.50 17.87 23.83
N ALA A 252 46.47 17.98 23.00
CA ALA A 252 45.28 18.77 23.24
C ALA A 252 44.03 17.89 23.29
N ALA A 253 43.06 18.27 24.13
CA ALA A 253 41.78 17.59 24.19
C ALA A 253 41.04 17.73 22.86
N VAL A 254 40.60 16.60 22.30
CA VAL A 254 39.69 16.56 21.15
C VAL A 254 38.27 16.47 21.70
N SER A 255 37.45 17.49 21.46
CA SER A 255 36.07 17.56 21.99
C SER A 255 35.06 17.67 20.84
N ASP A 256 33.95 16.93 20.96
CA ASP A 256 32.77 17.00 20.08
C ASP A 256 33.07 16.98 18.57
N THR A 257 34.16 16.31 18.18
CA THR A 257 34.61 16.26 16.78
C THR A 257 34.05 15.02 16.10
N GLN A 258 33.30 15.21 15.02
CA GLN A 258 32.89 14.11 14.16
C GLN A 258 34.06 13.70 13.26
N ILE A 259 34.67 12.54 13.54
CA ILE A 259 35.88 12.05 12.85
C ILE A 259 35.59 10.98 11.79
N ALA A 260 34.36 10.42 11.77
CA ALA A 260 33.98 9.36 10.84
C ALA A 260 32.46 9.19 10.69
N ASN A 261 32.05 8.52 9.62
CA ASN A 261 30.70 8.00 9.38
C ASN A 261 30.74 6.48 9.24
N VAL A 262 29.87 5.79 9.97
CA VAL A 262 29.60 4.36 9.79
C VAL A 262 28.34 4.20 8.97
N VAL A 263 28.38 3.36 7.93
CA VAL A 263 27.23 3.02 7.10
C VAL A 263 26.89 1.55 7.28
N PHE A 264 25.65 1.29 7.71
CA PHE A 264 25.09 -0.06 7.80
C PHE A 264 24.19 -0.32 6.60
N THR A 265 24.44 -1.41 5.88
CA THR A 265 23.50 -1.92 4.88
C THR A 265 22.70 -3.07 5.48
N VAL A 266 21.37 -2.96 5.41
CA VAL A 266 20.45 -3.95 5.97
C VAL A 266 19.51 -4.45 4.87
N GLY A 267 19.32 -5.76 4.82
CA GLY A 267 18.39 -6.41 3.88
C GLY A 267 17.56 -7.50 4.57
N TRP A 268 16.67 -8.13 3.82
CA TRP A 268 15.98 -9.33 4.28
C TRP A 268 16.98 -10.46 4.57
N ALA A 269 16.74 -11.22 5.64
CA ALA A 269 17.64 -12.27 6.11
C ALA A 269 17.48 -13.60 5.37
#